data_AF-A0AAD2ZIV2-F1
#
_entry.id   AF-A0AAD2ZIV2-F1
#
_cell.length_a   1.000
_cell.length_b   1.000
_cell.length_c   1.000
_cell.angle_alpha   90.00
_cell.angle_beta   90.00
_cell.angle_gamma   90.00
#
_symmetry.space_group_name_H-M   'P 1'
#
loop_
_entity.id
_entity.type
_entity.pdbx_description
1 polymer ?
#
loop_
_entity_poly.entity_id
_entity_poly.type
_entity_poly.pdbx_seq_one_letter_code
_entity_poly.pdbx_strand_id
1 'polypeptide(L)'
;MKLNIIALEVFLCCYAMAPSFSPAESYFDPGLLMHGSGIDVSQLDLNDFANSNTLTPGKYDVMVNVNLVPSGEFNIAFDKQPDGQIIPVFTVGELKKLGVNTSALPKLRDLGEEVKIAKLSDYIADATITFDAQTLTVNLSVPQIAMVPNFAGYIPPELRDDGVTALVMDYV
;
A
#
# COMPACT_ATOMS: atom_id res chain seq x y z
N MET A 1 -1.83 -5.33 67.32
CA MET A 1 -1.00 -5.38 66.10
C MET A 1 -1.14 -6.74 65.37
N LYS A 2 -2.37 -7.21 65.11
CA LYS A 2 -2.65 -8.47 64.37
C LYS A 2 -3.50 -8.25 63.10
N LEU A 3 -3.97 -7.02 62.86
CA LEU A 3 -4.84 -6.67 61.74
C LEU A 3 -4.09 -6.46 60.41
N ASN A 4 -2.80 -6.08 60.45
CA ASN A 4 -2.00 -5.82 59.24
C ASN A 4 -1.54 -7.07 58.48
N ILE A 5 -1.37 -8.22 59.16
CA ILE A 5 -0.90 -9.46 58.50
C ILE A 5 -2.02 -10.07 57.67
N ILE A 6 -3.26 -10.09 58.19
CA ILE A 6 -4.42 -10.62 57.46
C ILE A 6 -4.74 -9.76 56.23
N ALA A 7 -4.62 -8.44 56.36
CA ALA A 7 -4.81 -7.53 55.23
C ALA A 7 -3.77 -7.74 54.12
N LEU A 8 -2.52 -8.05 54.48
CA LEU A 8 -1.44 -8.32 53.52
C LEU A 8 -1.65 -9.65 52.78
N GLU A 9 -2.13 -10.69 53.45
CA GLU A 9 -2.41 -11.99 52.82
C GLU A 9 -3.64 -11.94 51.92
N VAL A 10 -4.69 -11.18 52.30
CA VAL A 10 -5.85 -10.96 51.44
C VAL A 10 -5.46 -10.19 50.18
N PHE A 11 -4.58 -9.19 50.30
CA PHE A 11 -4.09 -8.43 49.15
C PHE A 11 -3.21 -9.27 48.21
N LEU A 12 -2.37 -10.15 48.77
CA LEU A 12 -1.56 -11.09 47.99
C LEU A 12 -2.42 -12.14 47.27
N CYS A 13 -3.50 -12.60 47.91
CA CYS A 13 -4.44 -13.55 47.32
C CYS A 13 -5.25 -12.94 46.17
N CYS A 14 -5.69 -11.67 46.30
CA CYS A 14 -6.37 -10.96 45.21
C CYS A 14 -5.47 -10.70 43.99
N TYR A 15 -4.15 -10.54 44.18
CA TYR A 15 -3.21 -10.39 43.07
C TYR A 15 -2.98 -11.72 42.32
N ALA A 16 -3.04 -12.86 43.03
CA ALA A 16 -2.91 -14.19 42.44
C ALA A 16 -4.16 -14.67 41.69
N MET A 17 -5.33 -14.07 41.95
CA MET A 17 -6.60 -14.37 41.26
C MET A 17 -6.92 -13.41 40.12
N ALA A 18 -5.96 -12.57 39.70
CA ALA A 18 -6.14 -11.76 38.51
C ALA A 18 -6.38 -12.70 37.31
N PRO A 19 -7.52 -12.60 36.60
CA PRO A 19 -7.80 -13.45 35.46
C PRO A 19 -6.70 -13.23 34.43
N SER A 20 -6.00 -14.30 34.06
CA SER A 20 -5.12 -14.27 32.90
C SER A 20 -5.99 -14.01 31.68
N PHE A 21 -5.90 -12.79 31.14
CA PHE A 21 -6.56 -12.45 29.88
C PHE A 21 -5.82 -13.23 28.79
N SER A 22 -6.33 -14.42 28.45
CA SER A 22 -5.89 -15.11 27.25
C SER A 22 -6.57 -14.41 26.08
N PRO A 23 -5.84 -13.72 25.17
CA PRO A 23 -6.44 -13.31 23.91
C PRO A 23 -6.98 -14.58 23.25
N ALA A 24 -8.28 -14.62 22.99
CA ALA A 24 -8.85 -15.65 22.14
C ALA A 24 -8.32 -15.36 20.73
N GLU A 25 -7.52 -16.27 20.19
CA GLU A 25 -7.06 -16.18 18.82
C GLU A 25 -8.28 -16.34 17.90
N SER A 26 -8.45 -15.41 16.96
CA SER A 26 -9.57 -15.46 16.02
C SER A 26 -9.33 -16.64 15.08
N TYR A 27 -10.25 -17.59 15.03
CA TYR A 27 -10.16 -18.76 14.14
C TYR A 27 -11.30 -18.72 13.12
N PHE A 28 -10.94 -18.84 11.85
CA PHE A 28 -11.89 -18.96 10.74
C PHE A 28 -12.03 -20.42 10.32
N ASP A 29 -13.25 -20.96 10.32
CA ASP A 29 -13.54 -22.32 9.88
C ASP A 29 -13.45 -22.41 8.33
N PRO A 30 -12.46 -23.12 7.76
CA PRO A 30 -12.30 -23.27 6.31
C PRO A 30 -13.51 -23.92 5.63
N GLY A 31 -14.30 -24.73 6.34
CA GLY A 31 -15.47 -25.41 5.82
C GLY A 31 -16.57 -24.45 5.31
N LEU A 32 -16.55 -23.20 5.77
CA LEU A 32 -17.47 -22.16 5.31
C LEU A 32 -17.19 -21.69 3.87
N LEU A 33 -16.01 -21.96 3.32
CA LEU A 33 -15.66 -21.65 1.93
C LEU A 33 -16.16 -22.71 0.93
N MET A 34 -16.60 -23.88 1.40
CA MET A 34 -16.87 -25.08 0.59
C MET A 34 -18.17 -25.05 -0.23
N HIS A 35 -19.08 -24.10 -0.02
CA HIS A 35 -20.37 -24.13 -0.71
C HIS A 35 -20.22 -23.76 -2.20
N GLY A 36 -19.79 -24.72 -3.03
CA GLY A 36 -19.86 -24.67 -4.50
C GLY A 36 -18.54 -24.67 -5.28
N SER A 37 -17.37 -24.68 -4.63
CA SER A 37 -16.06 -24.39 -5.29
C SER A 37 -15.19 -25.62 -5.60
N GLY A 38 -15.41 -26.78 -4.97
CA GLY A 38 -14.67 -28.02 -5.27
C GLY A 38 -13.17 -28.00 -4.90
N ILE A 39 -12.74 -27.01 -4.11
CA ILE A 39 -11.35 -26.84 -3.66
C ILE A 39 -11.13 -27.60 -2.34
N ASP A 40 -10.00 -28.30 -2.21
CA ASP A 40 -9.59 -28.99 -0.99
C ASP A 40 -9.03 -27.99 0.04
N VAL A 41 -9.79 -27.78 1.11
CA VAL A 41 -9.47 -26.84 2.19
C VAL A 41 -8.22 -27.20 2.98
N SER A 42 -7.75 -28.45 2.91
CA SER A 42 -6.50 -28.88 3.56
C SER A 42 -5.25 -28.27 2.93
N GLN A 43 -5.38 -27.69 1.74
CA GLN A 43 -4.30 -27.04 1.00
C GLN A 43 -4.26 -25.51 1.18
N LEU A 44 -5.26 -24.93 1.86
CA LEU A 44 -5.40 -23.48 1.98
C LEU A 44 -4.98 -23.02 3.38
N ASP A 45 -3.88 -22.26 3.46
CA ASP A 45 -3.49 -21.60 4.69
C ASP A 45 -4.35 -20.34 4.88
N LEU A 46 -5.32 -20.45 5.79
CA LEU A 46 -6.22 -19.35 6.15
C LEU A 46 -5.74 -18.54 7.35
N ASN A 47 -4.58 -18.89 7.92
CA ASN A 47 -4.08 -18.25 9.12
C ASN A 47 -3.72 -16.77 8.88
N ASP A 48 -3.36 -16.42 7.64
CA ASP A 48 -3.10 -15.05 7.20
C ASP A 48 -4.37 -14.17 7.18
N PHE A 49 -5.56 -14.74 6.98
CA PHE A 49 -6.83 -13.98 6.99
C PHE A 49 -7.41 -13.80 8.40
N ALA A 50 -7.00 -14.64 9.35
CA ALA A 50 -7.58 -14.67 10.68
C ALA A 50 -7.00 -13.58 11.61
N ASN A 51 -5.74 -13.19 11.37
CA ASN A 51 -4.96 -12.37 12.30
C ASN A 51 -4.86 -10.88 11.94
N SER A 52 -5.17 -10.49 10.70
CA SER A 52 -5.23 -9.09 10.31
C SER A 52 -5.91 -8.92 8.95
N ASN A 53 -6.33 -7.69 8.66
CA ASN A 53 -7.07 -7.25 7.47
C ASN A 53 -6.20 -7.33 6.19
N THR A 54 -5.65 -8.50 5.89
CA THR A 54 -4.46 -8.64 5.07
C THR A 54 -4.76 -9.41 3.79
N LEU A 55 -4.46 -8.76 2.67
CA LEU A 55 -4.33 -9.44 1.37
C LEU A 55 -3.18 -10.45 1.46
N THR A 56 -3.21 -11.53 0.69
CA THR A 56 -2.03 -12.38 0.52
C THR A 56 -0.99 -11.67 -0.38
N PRO A 57 0.30 -12.04 -0.33
CA PRO A 57 1.27 -11.49 -1.26
C PRO A 57 0.91 -11.89 -2.70
N GLY A 58 0.94 -10.92 -3.63
CA GLY A 58 0.42 -11.15 -4.97
C GLY A 58 0.26 -9.88 -5.79
N LYS A 59 -0.37 -9.98 -6.96
CA LYS A 59 -0.72 -8.83 -7.80
C LYS A 59 -2.20 -8.56 -7.72
N TYR A 60 -2.56 -7.31 -7.48
CA TYR A 60 -3.94 -6.86 -7.34
C TYR A 60 -4.16 -5.62 -8.20
N ASP A 61 -5.34 -5.55 -8.81
CA ASP A 61 -5.82 -4.33 -9.43
C ASP A 61 -6.32 -3.39 -8.33
N VAL A 62 -5.68 -2.23 -8.22
CA VAL A 62 -5.93 -1.25 -7.16
C VAL A 62 -6.10 0.14 -7.75
N MET A 63 -6.95 0.95 -7.13
CA MET A 63 -7.04 2.37 -7.46
C MET A 63 -5.83 3.11 -6.88
N VAL A 64 -5.12 3.87 -7.69
CA VAL A 64 -3.96 4.64 -7.23
C VAL A 64 -4.31 6.12 -7.24
N ASN A 65 -4.12 6.76 -6.09
CA ASN A 65 -4.21 8.20 -5.93
C ASN A 65 -2.80 8.77 -5.70
N VAL A 66 -2.41 9.80 -6.44
CA VAL A 66 -1.15 10.52 -6.23
C VAL A 66 -1.46 11.92 -5.76
N ASN A 67 -0.97 12.29 -4.58
CA ASN A 67 -1.21 13.60 -3.96
C ASN A 67 -2.72 13.96 -3.92
N LEU A 68 -3.56 13.00 -3.51
CA LEU A 68 -5.02 13.09 -3.44
C LEU A 68 -5.74 13.15 -4.80
N VAL A 69 -5.03 13.05 -5.92
CA VAL A 69 -5.60 13.03 -7.27
C VAL A 69 -5.72 11.58 -7.75
N PRO A 70 -6.89 11.14 -8.24
CA PRO A 70 -7.04 9.82 -8.84
C PRO A 70 -6.20 9.69 -10.10
N SER A 71 -5.29 8.72 -10.12
CA SER A 71 -4.42 8.41 -11.26
C SER A 71 -4.95 7.25 -12.11
N GLY A 72 -5.91 6.48 -11.60
CA GLY A 72 -6.54 5.35 -12.28
C GLY A 72 -6.30 4.01 -11.58
N GLU A 73 -6.59 2.94 -12.30
CA GLU A 73 -6.44 1.56 -11.83
C GLU A 73 -5.12 0.96 -12.34
N PHE A 74 -4.37 0.32 -11.44
CA PHE A 74 -3.06 -0.26 -11.74
C PHE A 74 -2.96 -1.66 -11.13
N ASN A 75 -2.32 -2.56 -11.86
CA ASN A 75 -1.99 -3.91 -11.37
C ASN A 75 -0.67 -3.85 -10.58
N ILE A 76 -0.76 -3.73 -9.26
CA ILE A 76 0.40 -3.51 -8.38
C ILE A 76 0.74 -4.78 -7.61
N ALA A 77 2.04 -5.03 -7.41
CA ALA A 77 2.53 -6.14 -6.60
C ALA A 77 2.54 -5.78 -5.10
N PHE A 78 2.14 -6.73 -4.27
CA PHE A 78 2.13 -6.65 -2.81
C PHE A 78 3.08 -7.69 -2.24
N ASP A 79 4.09 -7.24 -1.50
CA ASP A 79 5.11 -8.10 -0.89
C ASP A 79 5.02 -8.04 0.64
N LYS A 80 5.27 -9.19 1.30
CA LYS A 80 5.31 -9.30 2.76
C LYS A 80 6.60 -8.71 3.32
N GLN A 81 6.48 -7.73 4.20
CA GLN A 81 7.59 -7.13 4.93
C GLN A 81 8.05 -8.02 6.09
N PRO A 82 9.26 -7.79 6.64
CA PRO A 82 9.78 -8.56 7.77
C PRO A 82 8.92 -8.51 9.04
N ASP A 83 8.12 -7.46 9.20
CA ASP A 83 7.16 -7.28 10.30
C ASP A 83 5.82 -8.00 10.06
N GLY A 84 5.68 -8.71 8.93
CA GLY A 84 4.48 -9.44 8.54
C GLY A 84 3.45 -8.61 7.78
N GLN A 85 3.65 -7.28 7.65
CA GLN A 85 2.72 -6.42 6.93
C GLN A 85 2.85 -6.62 5.42
N ILE A 86 1.73 -6.56 4.70
CA ILE A 86 1.69 -6.70 3.24
C ILE A 86 1.48 -5.32 2.65
N ILE A 87 2.48 -4.84 1.90
CA ILE A 87 2.52 -3.47 1.39
C ILE A 87 2.64 -3.47 -0.13
N PRO A 88 2.06 -2.46 -0.81
CA PRO A 88 2.27 -2.29 -2.24
C PRO A 88 3.73 -1.91 -2.53
N VAL A 89 4.27 -2.50 -3.59
CA VAL A 89 5.64 -2.29 -4.07
C VAL A 89 5.58 -1.76 -5.49
N PHE A 90 6.25 -0.64 -5.73
CA PHE A 90 6.26 0.03 -7.03
C PHE A 90 7.62 -0.13 -7.70
N THR A 91 7.61 -0.38 -8.99
CA THR A 91 8.81 -0.31 -9.83
C THR A 91 9.14 1.14 -10.15
N VAL A 92 10.40 1.41 -10.51
CA VAL A 92 10.82 2.76 -10.96
C VAL A 92 10.02 3.19 -12.20
N GLY A 93 9.70 2.25 -13.09
CA GLY A 93 8.85 2.50 -14.26
C GLY A 93 7.41 2.90 -13.89
N GLU A 94 6.80 2.23 -12.91
CA GLU A 94 5.46 2.59 -12.42
C GLU A 94 5.44 3.97 -11.76
N LEU A 95 6.44 4.29 -10.93
CA LEU A 95 6.56 5.62 -10.33
C LEU A 95 6.68 6.73 -11.39
N LYS A 96 7.46 6.47 -12.46
CA LYS A 96 7.57 7.39 -13.60
C LYS A 96 6.23 7.61 -14.31
N LYS A 97 5.44 6.56 -14.52
CA LYS A 97 4.08 6.65 -15.08
C LYS A 97 3.12 7.44 -14.18
N LEU A 98 3.31 7.35 -12.87
CA LEU A 98 2.56 8.09 -11.86
C LEU A 98 3.01 9.56 -11.71
N GLY A 99 3.94 10.03 -12.55
CA GLY A 99 4.38 11.42 -12.58
C GLY A 99 5.54 11.75 -11.63
N VAL A 100 6.19 10.76 -11.04
CA VAL A 100 7.41 10.96 -10.24
C VAL A 100 8.58 11.23 -11.18
N ASN A 101 9.39 12.25 -10.88
CA ASN A 101 10.56 12.63 -11.68
C ASN A 101 11.77 11.76 -11.33
N THR A 102 11.73 10.49 -11.75
CA THR A 102 12.78 9.50 -11.47
C THR A 102 14.14 9.88 -12.06
N SER A 103 14.17 10.67 -13.15
CA SER A 103 15.41 11.13 -13.78
C SER A 103 16.13 12.24 -13.01
N ALA A 104 15.39 13.08 -12.27
CA ALA A 104 15.98 14.15 -11.46
C ALA A 104 16.45 13.69 -10.07
N LEU A 105 16.03 12.49 -9.64
CA LEU A 105 16.32 11.93 -8.32
C LEU A 105 17.51 10.96 -8.41
N PRO A 106 18.71 11.29 -7.89
CA PRO A 106 19.91 10.48 -8.09
C PRO A 106 19.75 9.02 -7.64
N LYS A 107 19.04 8.80 -6.51
CA LYS A 107 18.78 7.46 -5.96
C LYS A 107 17.88 6.59 -6.83
N LEU A 108 17.08 7.19 -7.73
CA LEU A 108 16.17 6.49 -8.63
C LEU A 108 16.74 6.42 -10.05
N ARG A 109 17.46 7.45 -10.48
CA ARG A 109 18.04 7.56 -11.82
C ARG A 109 19.01 6.43 -12.15
N ASP A 110 19.81 6.01 -11.17
CA ASP A 110 20.85 5.00 -11.37
C ASP A 110 20.30 3.57 -11.22
N LEU A 111 18.99 3.41 -10.95
CA LEU A 111 18.30 2.13 -10.87
C LEU A 111 17.63 1.76 -12.21
N GLY A 112 17.55 0.46 -12.50
CA GLY A 112 16.77 -0.04 -13.64
C GLY A 112 15.27 0.18 -13.45
N GLU A 113 14.51 0.24 -14.54
CA GLU A 113 13.06 0.49 -14.49
C GLU A 113 12.29 -0.58 -13.71
N GLU A 114 12.78 -1.82 -13.71
CA GLU A 114 12.18 -2.99 -13.04
C GLU A 114 12.56 -3.11 -11.55
N VAL A 115 13.38 -2.20 -11.01
CA VAL A 115 13.78 -2.26 -9.60
C VAL A 115 12.57 -1.95 -8.73
N LYS A 116 12.24 -2.90 -7.85
CA LYS A 116 11.15 -2.80 -6.87
C LYS A 116 11.52 -1.87 -5.71
N ILE A 117 10.63 -0.94 -5.40
CA ILE A 117 10.71 0.01 -4.29
C ILE A 117 9.57 -0.25 -3.33
N ALA A 118 9.91 -0.87 -2.20
CA ALA A 118 8.98 -1.16 -1.13
C ALA A 118 8.75 0.07 -0.23
N LYS A 119 9.81 0.84 0.03
CA LYS A 119 9.77 2.01 0.91
C LYS A 119 10.19 3.27 0.18
N LEU A 120 9.20 4.05 -0.26
CA LEU A 120 9.42 5.25 -1.07
C LEU A 120 10.24 6.32 -0.34
N SER A 121 10.09 6.42 0.99
CA SER A 121 10.81 7.38 1.83
C SER A 121 12.33 7.24 1.78
N ASP A 122 12.84 6.04 1.45
CA ASP A 122 14.28 5.80 1.40
C ASP A 122 14.92 6.43 0.15
N TYR A 123 14.11 6.67 -0.89
CA TYR A 123 14.49 7.25 -2.17
C TYR A 123 14.10 8.72 -2.28
N ILE A 124 12.93 9.09 -1.73
CA ILE A 124 12.37 10.43 -1.77
C ILE A 124 12.04 10.85 -0.34
N ALA A 125 12.70 11.89 0.17
CA ALA A 125 12.41 12.42 1.50
C ALA A 125 10.93 12.83 1.61
N ASP A 126 10.31 12.60 2.77
CA ASP A 126 8.90 12.93 3.06
C ASP A 126 7.85 12.28 2.14
N ALA A 127 8.24 11.29 1.33
CA ALA A 127 7.30 10.51 0.55
C ALA A 127 6.70 9.35 1.35
N THR A 128 5.40 9.15 1.24
CA THR A 128 4.67 8.09 1.94
C THR A 128 3.75 7.32 1.00
N ILE A 129 3.55 6.05 1.32
CA ILE A 129 2.60 5.17 0.65
C ILE A 129 1.67 4.63 1.72
N THR A 130 0.36 4.78 1.52
CA THR A 130 -0.65 4.19 2.38
C THR A 130 -1.59 3.32 1.54
N PHE A 131 -2.03 2.21 2.12
CA PHE A 131 -2.92 1.27 1.47
C PHE A 131 -4.17 1.07 2.32
N ASP A 132 -5.33 1.23 1.70
CA ASP A 132 -6.62 0.90 2.27
C ASP A 132 -7.13 -0.41 1.65
N ALA A 133 -7.07 -1.48 2.44
CA ALA A 133 -7.48 -2.82 2.03
C ALA A 133 -8.99 -2.95 1.79
N GLN A 134 -9.83 -2.12 2.42
CA GLN A 134 -11.28 -2.21 2.25
C GLN A 134 -11.74 -1.66 0.90
N THR A 135 -11.04 -0.64 0.40
CA THR A 135 -11.34 0.04 -0.86
C THR A 135 -10.38 -0.30 -1.98
N LEU A 136 -9.40 -1.19 -1.72
CA LEU A 136 -8.30 -1.52 -2.64
C LEU A 136 -7.67 -0.26 -3.24
N THR A 137 -7.40 0.72 -2.39
CA THR A 137 -6.90 2.03 -2.81
C THR A 137 -5.52 2.28 -2.22
N VAL A 138 -4.57 2.62 -3.09
CA VAL A 138 -3.21 3.04 -2.71
C VAL A 138 -3.10 4.54 -2.86
N ASN A 139 -2.71 5.23 -1.78
CA ASN A 139 -2.46 6.66 -1.79
C ASN A 139 -0.95 6.91 -1.70
N LEU A 140 -0.40 7.58 -2.71
CA LEU A 140 0.95 8.09 -2.75
C LEU A 140 0.95 9.56 -2.36
N SER A 141 1.76 9.93 -1.39
CA SER A 141 2.10 11.32 -1.09
C SER A 141 3.55 11.54 -1.46
N VAL A 142 3.81 12.39 -2.46
CA VAL A 142 5.15 12.66 -2.99
C VAL A 142 5.36 14.18 -3.04
N PRO A 143 6.46 14.71 -2.47
CA PRO A 143 6.76 16.13 -2.53
C PRO A 143 6.80 16.64 -3.98
N GLN A 144 6.23 17.83 -4.22
CA GLN A 144 6.14 18.39 -5.58
C GLN A 144 7.49 18.60 -6.26
N ILE A 145 8.57 18.81 -5.50
CA ILE A 145 9.94 18.90 -6.05
C ILE A 145 10.43 17.58 -6.66
N ALA A 146 9.86 16.45 -6.23
CA ALA A 146 10.17 15.11 -6.74
C ALA A 146 9.20 14.66 -7.85
N MET A 147 8.23 15.49 -8.23
CA MET A 147 7.27 15.24 -9.30
C MET A 147 7.73 15.87 -10.61
N VAL A 148 7.25 15.34 -11.74
CA VAL A 148 7.42 15.99 -13.04
C VAL A 148 6.65 17.32 -13.01
N PRO A 149 7.28 18.45 -13.37
CA PRO A 149 6.60 19.74 -13.35
C PRO A 149 5.36 19.73 -14.23
N ASN A 150 4.20 19.94 -13.61
CA ASN A 150 2.94 20.16 -14.32
C ASN A 150 2.50 21.60 -14.10
N PHE A 151 2.85 22.49 -15.03
CA PHE A 151 2.38 23.87 -15.00
C PHE A 151 0.95 23.94 -15.51
N ALA A 152 0.12 24.80 -14.91
CA ALA A 152 -1.22 25.04 -15.43
C ALA A 152 -1.15 25.48 -16.90
N GLY A 153 -1.80 24.73 -17.79
CA GLY A 153 -1.75 24.95 -19.25
C GLY A 153 -0.58 24.26 -19.97
N TYR A 154 0.21 23.44 -19.28
CA TYR A 154 1.23 22.61 -19.93
C TYR A 154 0.56 21.52 -20.79
N ILE A 155 0.96 21.46 -22.06
CA ILE A 155 0.56 20.40 -22.99
C ILE A 155 1.84 19.63 -23.35
N PRO A 156 1.90 18.31 -23.08
CA PRO A 156 2.99 17.48 -23.52
C PRO A 156 3.27 17.65 -25.01
N PRO A 157 4.54 17.82 -25.44
CA PRO A 157 4.89 17.95 -26.85
C PRO A 157 4.39 16.79 -27.71
N GLU A 158 4.29 15.59 -27.12
CA GLU A 158 3.78 14.36 -27.75
C GLU A 158 2.29 14.44 -28.13
N LEU A 159 1.52 15.30 -27.45
CA LEU A 159 0.10 15.52 -27.75
C LEU A 159 -0.12 16.69 -28.71
N ARG A 160 0.94 17.39 -29.12
CA ARG A 160 0.86 18.51 -30.04
C ARG A 160 0.69 17.98 -31.47
N ASP A 161 -0.42 18.36 -32.10
CA ASP A 161 -0.62 18.15 -33.53
C ASP A 161 0.06 19.30 -34.31
N ASP A 162 1.01 18.98 -35.17
CA ASP A 162 1.66 19.94 -36.06
C ASP A 162 0.75 20.34 -37.24
N GLY A 163 -0.41 19.69 -37.36
CA GLY A 163 -1.38 19.91 -38.42
C GLY A 163 -0.93 19.28 -39.74
N VAL A 164 -1.52 19.78 -40.83
CA VAL A 164 -1.24 19.31 -42.19
C VAL A 164 -0.68 20.44 -43.03
N THR A 165 0.20 20.12 -43.98
CA THR A 165 0.72 21.11 -44.93
C THR A 165 -0.42 21.69 -45.76
N ALA A 166 -0.62 23.01 -45.72
CA ALA A 166 -1.70 23.69 -46.43
C ALA A 166 -1.24 25.02 -47.07
N LEU A 167 -1.90 25.38 -48.18
CA LEU A 167 -1.82 26.71 -48.79
C LEU A 167 -3.11 27.47 -48.45
N VAL A 168 -2.99 28.65 -47.86
CA VAL A 168 -4.14 29.51 -47.49
C VAL A 168 -4.12 30.76 -48.37
N MET A 169 -5.24 31.05 -49.05
CA MET A 169 -5.45 32.26 -49.84
C MET A 169 -6.76 32.92 -49.40
N ASP A 170 -6.73 34.22 -49.15
CA ASP A 170 -7.88 35.04 -48.76
C ASP A 170 -7.99 36.27 -49.67
N TYR A 171 -9.21 36.73 -49.95
CA TYR A 171 -9.45 37.95 -50.71
C TYR A 171 -10.08 38.99 -49.78
N VAL A 172 -9.48 40.18 -49.73
CA VAL A 172 -10.01 41.33 -48.98
C VAL A 172 -10.99 42.10 -49.84
#